data_AF-A0A6C2YQQ8-F1
#
_entry.id   AF-A0A6C2YQQ8-F1
#
_cell.length_a   1.000
_cell.length_b   1.000
_cell.length_c   1.000
_cell.angle_alpha   90.00
_cell.angle_beta   90.00
_cell.angle_gamma   90.00
#
_symmetry.space_group_name_H-M   'P 1'
#
loop_
_entity.id
_entity.type
_entity.pdbx_description
1 polymer ?
#
loop_
_entity_poly.entity_id
_entity_poly.type
_entity_poly.pdbx_seq_one_letter_code
_entity_poly.pdbx_strand_id
1 'polypeptide(L)'
;MANSQPLRVLGLDIASRNWSTNGVALLTCTDSAEWANVQVQLGRDDWPHTPMTVAAMVAWLLEQIDHHQIDAIAMDGPIAWRDPQAGERPGVGRASEYALKTPGKTGPPGKVYPANYRGWVEFCIAVVDGLLDSGRVALINDPMAIPPRDGSGRQTGLMEVFPTAVWRSCGLAPLAGHAKVGPQDLADARQRLQARLGIQSVQIHRCQHDDLQAWVAALPAMGLLARMGQLAPLGQARAWGEPARDSDWEGRRIRIEGFIWDLLLDQRLA
;
A
#
# COMPACT_ATOMS: atom_id res chain seq x y z
N MET A 1 17.85 17.51 21.99
CA MET A 1 16.71 16.79 21.38
C MET A 1 17.27 16.00 20.23
N ALA A 2 17.16 14.67 20.22
CA ALA A 2 17.64 13.88 19.10
C ALA A 2 16.83 14.28 17.86
N ASN A 3 17.49 14.71 16.79
CA ASN A 3 16.86 14.91 15.48
C ASN A 3 16.34 13.55 15.02
N SER A 4 15.08 13.21 15.32
CA SER A 4 14.44 12.05 14.72
C SER A 4 14.29 12.35 13.23
N GLN A 5 14.89 11.53 12.38
CA GLN A 5 14.64 11.64 10.93
C GLN A 5 13.12 11.53 10.67
N PRO A 6 12.59 12.30 9.72
CA PRO A 6 11.18 12.22 9.37
C PRO A 6 10.81 10.82 8.89
N LEU A 7 9.57 10.40 9.17
CA LEU A 7 8.99 9.19 8.63
C LEU A 7 8.43 9.44 7.23
N ARG A 8 8.72 8.56 6.28
CA ARG A 8 8.30 8.71 4.88
C ARG A 8 7.70 7.44 4.32
N VAL A 9 6.48 7.55 3.81
CA VAL A 9 5.72 6.45 3.24
C VAL A 9 5.33 6.78 1.80
N LEU A 10 5.64 5.88 0.88
CA LEU A 10 5.18 5.94 -0.50
C LEU A 10 3.94 5.05 -0.66
N GLY A 11 2.80 5.68 -0.96
CA GLY A 11 1.58 4.99 -1.37
C GLY A 11 1.52 4.82 -2.88
N LEU A 12 1.01 3.68 -3.33
CA LEU A 12 0.85 3.33 -4.74
C LEU A 12 -0.52 2.71 -5.01
N ASP A 13 -1.19 3.21 -6.04
CA ASP A 13 -2.30 2.49 -6.70
C ASP A 13 -1.78 2.03 -8.06
N ILE A 14 -1.49 0.73 -8.18
CA ILE A 14 -0.66 0.22 -9.27
C ILE A 14 -1.51 -0.22 -10.46
N ALA A 15 -1.13 0.23 -11.65
CA ALA A 15 -1.69 -0.20 -12.91
C ALA A 15 -0.61 -0.83 -13.80
N SER A 16 -0.94 -1.93 -14.46
CA SER A 16 0.04 -2.75 -15.19
C SER A 16 0.25 -2.36 -16.65
N ARG A 17 -0.44 -1.31 -17.14
CA ARG A 17 -0.44 -0.95 -18.57
C ARG A 17 0.41 0.27 -18.91
N ASN A 18 0.19 1.38 -18.19
CA ASN A 18 0.80 2.67 -18.50
C ASN A 18 1.19 3.38 -17.21
N TRP A 19 2.27 4.17 -17.24
CA TRP A 19 2.71 4.95 -16.08
C TRP A 19 1.70 5.98 -15.62
N SER A 20 1.06 6.68 -16.56
CA SER A 20 0.12 7.76 -16.24
C SER A 20 -1.13 7.31 -15.50
N THR A 21 -1.46 6.01 -15.52
CA THR A 21 -2.60 5.42 -14.79
C THR A 21 -2.19 4.80 -13.46
N ASN A 22 -0.97 5.03 -12.99
CA ASN A 22 -0.58 4.67 -11.64
C ASN A 22 -0.81 5.88 -10.73
N GLY A 23 -1.36 5.64 -9.56
CA GLY A 23 -1.48 6.63 -8.50
C GLY A 23 -0.24 6.64 -7.62
N VAL A 24 0.18 7.82 -7.17
CA VAL A 24 1.27 7.95 -6.20
C VAL A 24 0.95 8.99 -5.15
N ALA A 25 1.33 8.72 -3.91
CA ALA A 25 1.31 9.70 -2.83
C ALA A 25 2.52 9.52 -1.90
N LEU A 26 3.17 10.62 -1.53
CA LEU A 26 4.23 10.63 -0.53
C LEU A 26 3.71 11.27 0.76
N LEU A 27 3.72 10.50 1.85
CA LEU A 27 3.39 10.98 3.18
C LEU A 27 4.67 11.17 3.98
N THR A 28 4.83 12.35 4.59
CA THR A 28 5.98 12.68 5.44
C THR A 28 5.50 13.15 6.81
N CYS A 29 6.08 12.62 7.89
CA CYS A 29 5.81 13.02 9.27
C CYS A 29 7.13 13.38 9.98
N THR A 30 7.29 14.63 10.42
CA THR A 30 8.59 15.16 10.89
C THR A 30 8.75 15.12 12.42
N ASP A 31 7.75 15.61 13.15
CA ASP A 31 7.98 16.07 14.53
C ASP A 31 7.09 15.41 15.59
N SER A 32 5.82 15.17 15.28
CA SER A 32 4.92 14.41 16.15
C SER A 32 3.96 13.59 15.29
N ALA A 33 3.56 12.43 15.81
CA ALA A 33 2.58 11.58 15.15
C ALA A 33 1.16 12.04 15.48
N GLU A 34 0.88 13.25 15.05
CA GLU A 34 -0.46 13.76 14.84
C GLU A 34 -0.66 13.93 13.34
N TRP A 35 -1.84 13.58 12.85
CA TRP A 35 -2.15 13.66 11.43
C TRP A 35 -2.04 15.10 10.91
N ALA A 36 -2.20 16.11 11.77
CA ALA A 36 -1.95 17.52 11.45
C ALA A 36 -0.51 17.80 10.98
N ASN A 37 0.45 17.00 11.43
CA ASN A 37 1.87 17.11 11.08
C ASN A 37 2.28 16.17 9.93
N VAL A 38 1.31 15.45 9.36
CA VAL A 38 1.55 14.66 8.14
C VAL A 38 1.40 15.58 6.93
N GLN A 39 2.47 15.69 6.16
CA GLN A 39 2.49 16.33 4.86
C GLN A 39 2.19 15.30 3.78
N VAL A 40 1.31 15.65 2.86
CA VAL A 40 0.90 14.77 1.75
C VAL A 40 1.28 15.44 0.43
N GLN A 41 2.00 14.73 -0.42
CA GLN A 41 2.23 15.10 -1.82
C GLN A 41 1.47 14.12 -2.70
N LEU A 42 0.53 14.63 -3.50
CA LEU A 42 -0.30 13.82 -4.40
C LEU A 42 0.14 13.93 -5.84
N GLY A 43 0.25 12.74 -6.44
CA GLY A 43 0.55 12.57 -7.85
C GLY A 43 1.95 13.05 -8.23
N ARG A 44 2.27 12.81 -9.48
CA ARG A 44 3.47 13.34 -10.13
C ARG A 44 3.22 13.49 -11.62
N ASP A 45 3.89 14.47 -12.22
CA ASP A 45 3.73 14.81 -13.64
C ASP A 45 4.90 14.29 -14.50
N ASP A 46 5.94 13.77 -13.86
CA ASP A 46 7.20 13.35 -14.46
C ASP A 46 7.34 11.82 -14.53
N TRP A 47 6.27 11.14 -14.92
CA TRP A 47 6.31 9.68 -15.15
C TRP A 47 7.38 9.29 -16.18
N PRO A 48 8.05 8.13 -16.02
CA PRO A 48 9.00 7.64 -17.01
C PRO A 48 8.37 7.53 -18.41
N HIS A 49 9.14 7.93 -19.42
CA HIS A 49 8.76 7.73 -20.83
C HIS A 49 9.06 6.31 -21.35
N THR A 50 9.62 5.45 -20.50
CA THR A 50 9.93 4.06 -20.85
C THR A 50 8.65 3.21 -20.88
N PRO A 51 8.62 2.10 -21.64
CA PRO A 51 7.52 1.15 -21.57
C PRO A 51 7.30 0.65 -20.14
N MET A 52 6.04 0.56 -19.72
CA MET A 52 5.70 -0.03 -18.42
C MET A 52 6.04 -1.52 -18.43
N THR A 53 7.00 -1.91 -17.60
CA THR A 53 7.41 -3.30 -17.38
C THR A 53 7.67 -3.51 -15.90
N VAL A 54 7.68 -4.77 -15.45
CA VAL A 54 8.03 -5.12 -14.06
C VAL A 54 9.40 -4.54 -13.69
N ALA A 55 10.41 -4.75 -14.53
CA ALA A 55 11.76 -4.26 -14.29
C ALA A 55 11.83 -2.73 -14.21
N ALA A 56 11.09 -2.02 -15.06
CA ALA A 56 11.07 -0.56 -15.04
C ALA A 56 10.36 -0.01 -13.78
N MET A 57 9.25 -0.63 -13.35
CA MET A 57 8.57 -0.29 -12.09
C MET A 57 9.47 -0.52 -10.88
N VAL A 58 10.13 -1.70 -10.80
CA VAL A 58 11.06 -2.01 -9.72
C VAL A 58 12.21 -1.01 -9.68
N ALA A 59 12.85 -0.73 -10.82
CA ALA A 59 13.94 0.24 -10.89
C ALA A 59 13.50 1.64 -10.44
N TRP A 60 12.33 2.10 -10.90
CA TRP A 60 11.78 3.39 -10.51
C TRP A 60 11.48 3.46 -9.01
N LEU A 61 10.90 2.41 -8.41
CA LEU A 61 10.62 2.35 -6.98
C LEU A 61 11.90 2.37 -6.13
N LEU A 62 12.95 1.65 -6.55
CA LEU A 62 14.25 1.68 -5.89
C LEU A 62 14.89 3.07 -5.96
N GLU A 63 14.76 3.77 -7.09
CA GLU A 63 15.20 5.16 -7.23
C GLU A 63 14.39 6.08 -6.30
N GLN A 64 13.08 5.89 -6.17
CA GLN A 64 12.26 6.69 -5.25
C GLN A 64 12.65 6.45 -3.79
N ILE A 65 13.00 5.20 -3.44
CA ILE A 65 13.51 4.86 -2.11
C ILE A 65 14.78 5.68 -1.81
N ASP A 66 15.72 5.77 -2.75
CA ASP A 66 16.94 6.55 -2.58
C ASP A 66 16.69 8.06 -2.52
N HIS A 67 15.93 8.57 -3.49
CA HIS A 67 15.72 10.00 -3.65
C HIS A 67 14.95 10.60 -2.47
N HIS A 68 13.92 9.89 -2.00
CA HIS A 68 13.05 10.38 -0.93
C HIS A 68 13.35 9.76 0.43
N GLN A 69 14.30 8.83 0.54
CA GLN A 69 14.58 8.09 1.78
C GLN A 69 13.31 7.42 2.34
N ILE A 70 12.67 6.61 1.51
CA ILE A 70 11.38 5.97 1.84
C ILE A 70 11.57 4.88 2.90
N ASP A 71 10.76 4.94 3.94
CA ASP A 71 10.77 3.97 5.05
C ASP A 71 9.83 2.80 4.80
N ALA A 72 8.68 3.06 4.15
CA ALA A 72 7.75 2.02 3.73
C ALA A 72 7.06 2.35 2.41
N ILE A 73 6.77 1.31 1.64
CA ILE A 73 5.91 1.32 0.46
C ILE A 73 4.60 0.62 0.85
N ALA A 74 3.47 1.25 0.56
CA ALA A 74 2.14 0.66 0.69
C ALA A 74 1.47 0.61 -0.67
N MET A 75 1.09 -0.57 -1.12
CA MET A 75 0.66 -0.81 -2.49
C MET A 75 -0.76 -1.39 -2.54
N ASP A 76 -1.63 -0.80 -3.37
CA ASP A 76 -2.87 -1.42 -3.83
C ASP A 76 -2.57 -2.38 -4.99
N GLY A 77 -2.41 -3.65 -4.65
CA GLY A 77 -2.08 -4.71 -5.61
C GLY A 77 -1.70 -5.99 -4.89
N PRO A 78 -2.20 -7.17 -5.32
CA PRO A 78 -1.89 -8.44 -4.68
C PRO A 78 -0.39 -8.70 -4.64
N ILE A 79 0.12 -9.09 -3.48
CA ILE A 79 1.54 -9.42 -3.30
C ILE A 79 1.84 -10.91 -3.41
N ALA A 80 0.81 -11.77 -3.44
CA ALA A 80 1.00 -13.21 -3.36
C ALA A 80 -0.19 -13.97 -3.96
N TRP A 81 0.03 -15.27 -4.22
CA TRP A 81 -1.01 -16.20 -4.61
C TRP A 81 -1.79 -16.74 -3.41
N ARG A 82 -2.97 -17.32 -3.63
CA ARG A 82 -3.57 -18.19 -2.61
C ARG A 82 -2.77 -19.48 -2.51
N ASP A 83 -2.61 -19.97 -1.28
CA ASP A 83 -2.01 -21.27 -1.04
C ASP A 83 -2.83 -22.36 -1.77
N PRO A 84 -2.21 -23.09 -2.73
CA PRO A 84 -2.88 -24.18 -3.45
C PRO A 84 -3.23 -25.38 -2.56
N GLN A 85 -2.56 -25.51 -1.42
CA GLN A 85 -2.80 -26.54 -0.41
C GLN A 85 -3.70 -26.04 0.73
N ALA A 86 -4.20 -24.79 0.65
CA ALA A 86 -5.20 -24.32 1.60
C ALA A 86 -6.38 -25.30 1.62
N GLY A 87 -6.72 -25.78 2.82
CA GLY A 87 -7.89 -26.62 3.03
C GLY A 87 -9.19 -25.92 2.58
N GLU A 88 -10.32 -26.62 2.76
CA GLU A 88 -11.62 -26.02 2.46
C GLU A 88 -11.82 -24.74 3.27
N ARG A 89 -11.95 -23.63 2.55
CA ARG A 89 -12.32 -22.33 3.11
C ARG A 89 -13.28 -21.63 2.16
N PRO A 90 -14.20 -20.80 2.67
CA PRO A 90 -15.16 -20.10 1.83
C PRO A 90 -14.47 -19.21 0.77
N GLY A 91 -14.95 -19.28 -0.47
CA GLY A 91 -14.50 -18.42 -1.56
C GLY A 91 -13.20 -18.84 -2.25
N VAL A 92 -12.77 -18.04 -3.24
CA VAL A 92 -11.71 -18.39 -4.21
C VAL A 92 -10.38 -17.64 -4.02
N GLY A 93 -10.29 -16.72 -3.04
CA GLY A 93 -9.11 -15.86 -2.81
C GLY A 93 -8.23 -16.21 -1.60
N ARG A 94 -7.24 -15.35 -1.33
CA ARG A 94 -6.41 -15.36 -0.11
C ARG A 94 -7.25 -15.10 1.15
N ALA A 95 -6.74 -15.49 2.31
CA ALA A 95 -7.44 -15.27 3.58
C ALA A 95 -7.73 -13.78 3.83
N SER A 96 -6.77 -12.91 3.51
CA SER A 96 -6.87 -11.46 3.60
C SER A 96 -7.95 -10.87 2.69
N GLU A 97 -7.96 -11.29 1.42
CA GLU A 97 -8.94 -10.90 0.42
C GLU A 97 -10.36 -11.29 0.82
N TYR A 98 -10.55 -12.50 1.38
CA TYR A 98 -11.85 -12.95 1.87
C TYR A 98 -12.33 -12.09 3.04
N ALA A 99 -11.46 -11.88 4.04
CA ALA A 99 -11.78 -11.08 5.23
C ALA A 99 -12.22 -9.65 4.87
N LEU A 100 -11.55 -9.03 3.89
CA LEU A 100 -11.84 -7.65 3.44
C LEU A 100 -12.85 -7.55 2.30
N LYS A 101 -13.36 -8.68 1.80
CA LYS A 101 -14.32 -8.73 0.68
C LYS A 101 -13.83 -7.95 -0.55
N THR A 102 -12.54 -8.09 -0.90
CA THR A 102 -11.96 -7.47 -2.11
C THR A 102 -12.69 -7.92 -3.39
N PRO A 103 -12.78 -7.11 -4.46
CA PRO A 103 -13.45 -7.50 -5.70
C PRO A 103 -12.64 -8.49 -6.54
N GLY A 104 -11.31 -8.31 -6.60
CA GLY A 104 -10.37 -9.25 -7.22
C GLY A 104 -9.87 -10.27 -6.20
N LYS A 105 -9.90 -11.55 -6.59
CA LYS A 105 -9.40 -12.67 -5.78
C LYS A 105 -8.23 -13.35 -6.47
N THR A 106 -7.17 -13.55 -5.72
CA THR A 106 -6.02 -14.32 -6.16
C THR A 106 -6.22 -15.78 -5.74
N GLY A 107 -6.40 -16.66 -6.73
CA GLY A 107 -6.47 -18.11 -6.53
C GLY A 107 -5.07 -18.73 -6.47
N PRO A 108 -4.97 -20.06 -6.65
CA PRO A 108 -3.69 -20.72 -6.89
C PRO A 108 -2.92 -20.05 -8.03
N PRO A 109 -1.59 -20.22 -8.12
CA PRO A 109 -0.77 -19.62 -9.17
C PRO A 109 -1.38 -19.71 -10.57
N GLY A 110 -1.48 -18.57 -11.24
CA GLY A 110 -2.08 -18.44 -12.57
C GLY A 110 -3.61 -18.40 -12.59
N LYS A 111 -4.31 -18.54 -11.46
CA LYS A 111 -5.78 -18.43 -11.38
C LYS A 111 -6.17 -17.20 -10.59
N VAL A 112 -7.05 -16.39 -11.17
CA VAL A 112 -7.64 -15.21 -10.50
C VAL A 112 -9.12 -15.13 -10.82
N TYR A 113 -9.86 -14.41 -9.98
CA TYR A 113 -11.30 -14.27 -10.10
C TYR A 113 -11.69 -12.79 -9.89
N PRO A 114 -12.27 -12.11 -10.90
CA PRO A 114 -12.53 -12.60 -12.26
C PRO A 114 -11.26 -12.69 -13.13
N ALA A 115 -11.27 -13.55 -14.16
CA ALA A 115 -10.09 -13.92 -14.95
C ALA A 115 -9.39 -12.73 -15.65
N ASN A 116 -10.12 -11.64 -15.93
CA ASN A 116 -9.58 -10.44 -16.55
C ASN A 116 -8.57 -9.68 -15.67
N TYR A 117 -8.49 -9.99 -14.38
CA TYR A 117 -7.50 -9.40 -13.47
C TYR A 117 -6.11 -10.04 -13.61
N ARG A 118 -5.97 -11.14 -14.37
CA ARG A 118 -4.75 -11.99 -14.34
C ARG A 118 -3.49 -11.18 -14.62
N GLY A 119 -3.47 -10.42 -15.71
CA GLY A 119 -2.28 -9.66 -16.09
C GLY A 119 -1.89 -8.58 -15.08
N TRP A 120 -2.86 -7.99 -14.38
CA TRP A 120 -2.58 -7.03 -13.30
C TRP A 120 -2.05 -7.73 -12.04
N VAL A 121 -2.67 -8.84 -11.63
CA VAL A 121 -2.20 -9.62 -10.47
C VAL A 121 -0.79 -10.17 -10.68
N GLU A 122 -0.53 -10.78 -11.83
CA GLU A 122 0.80 -11.28 -12.18
C GLU A 122 1.85 -10.16 -12.20
N PHE A 123 1.48 -8.98 -12.71
CA PHE A 123 2.35 -7.80 -12.67
C PHE A 123 2.65 -7.34 -11.24
N CYS A 124 1.64 -7.22 -10.37
CA CYS A 124 1.82 -6.80 -8.98
C CYS A 124 2.76 -7.75 -8.23
N ILE A 125 2.49 -9.05 -8.31
CA ILE A 125 3.29 -10.08 -7.63
C ILE A 125 4.74 -10.03 -8.12
N ALA A 126 4.95 -9.94 -9.44
CA ALA A 126 6.29 -9.88 -10.03
C ALA A 126 7.05 -8.58 -9.66
N VAL A 127 6.36 -7.44 -9.56
CA VAL A 127 6.97 -6.19 -9.04
C VAL A 127 7.43 -6.39 -7.60
N VAL A 128 6.61 -7.01 -6.77
CA VAL A 128 7.02 -7.28 -5.39
C VAL A 128 8.17 -8.27 -5.31
N ASP A 129 8.14 -9.36 -6.08
CA ASP A 129 9.25 -10.32 -6.13
C ASP A 129 10.55 -9.61 -6.52
N GLY A 130 10.52 -8.75 -7.55
CA GLY A 130 11.68 -7.94 -7.95
C GLY A 130 12.16 -6.95 -6.89
N LEU A 131 11.26 -6.34 -6.11
CA LEU A 131 11.64 -5.50 -4.96
C LEU A 131 12.31 -6.31 -3.86
N LEU A 132 11.77 -7.48 -3.52
CA LEU A 132 12.33 -8.34 -2.47
C LEU A 132 13.69 -8.92 -2.89
N ASP A 133 13.83 -9.36 -4.14
CA ASP A 133 15.07 -9.89 -4.71
C ASP A 133 16.20 -8.85 -4.77
N SER A 134 15.88 -7.56 -4.75
CA SER A 134 16.88 -6.49 -4.64
C SER A 134 17.64 -6.49 -3.31
N GLY A 135 17.08 -7.15 -2.27
CA GLY A 135 17.61 -7.13 -0.89
C GLY A 135 17.41 -5.79 -0.16
N ARG A 136 16.85 -4.77 -0.82
CA ARG A 136 16.63 -3.42 -0.27
C ARG A 136 15.25 -3.22 0.33
N VAL A 137 14.31 -4.10 0.03
CA VAL A 137 12.93 -4.05 0.49
C VAL A 137 12.62 -5.32 1.27
N ALA A 138 11.88 -5.20 2.36
CA ALA A 138 11.42 -6.31 3.16
C ALA A 138 9.90 -6.27 3.29
N LEU A 139 9.25 -7.41 3.13
CA LEU A 139 7.82 -7.50 3.39
C LEU A 139 7.56 -7.35 4.89
N ILE A 140 6.62 -6.47 5.26
CA ILE A 140 6.15 -6.39 6.64
C ILE A 140 5.22 -7.58 6.88
N ASN A 141 5.82 -8.66 7.36
CA ASN A 141 5.20 -9.97 7.49
C ASN A 141 4.91 -10.37 8.95
N ASP A 142 5.28 -9.52 9.90
CA ASP A 142 4.94 -9.66 11.32
C ASP A 142 4.27 -8.34 11.78
N PRO A 143 3.01 -8.38 12.22
CA PRO A 143 2.29 -7.21 12.73
C PRO A 143 2.93 -6.52 13.94
N MET A 144 3.86 -7.21 14.61
CA MET A 144 4.54 -6.75 15.82
C MET A 144 6.02 -6.42 15.60
N ALA A 145 6.61 -6.79 14.46
CA ALA A 145 8.03 -6.54 14.20
C ALA A 145 8.28 -5.08 13.80
N ILE A 146 9.28 -4.47 14.43
CA ILE A 146 9.73 -3.11 14.17
C ILE A 146 10.99 -3.16 13.30
N PRO A 147 10.98 -2.66 12.05
CA PRO A 147 12.20 -2.56 11.25
C PRO A 147 13.22 -1.62 11.93
N PRO A 148 14.51 -1.99 12.02
CA PRO A 148 15.53 -1.13 12.59
C PRO A 148 15.65 0.21 11.84
N ARG A 149 15.81 1.32 12.59
CA ARG A 149 16.03 2.67 12.05
C ARG A 149 17.48 3.16 12.15
N ASP A 150 18.40 2.34 12.63
CA ASP A 150 19.77 2.71 13.01
C ASP A 150 20.77 2.83 11.84
N GLY A 151 20.28 2.86 10.60
CA GLY A 151 21.05 3.31 9.43
C GLY A 151 22.05 2.30 8.84
N SER A 152 22.30 1.16 9.49
CA SER A 152 23.08 0.06 8.91
C SER A 152 22.15 -1.04 8.37
N GLY A 153 22.11 -1.23 7.04
CA GLY A 153 21.33 -2.32 6.44
C GLY A 153 19.82 -2.10 6.41
N ARG A 154 19.38 -0.83 6.41
CA ARG A 154 17.95 -0.47 6.43
C ARG A 154 17.23 -0.99 5.17
N GLN A 155 16.26 -1.87 5.37
CA GLN A 155 15.33 -2.28 4.33
C GLN A 155 14.07 -1.41 4.41
N THR A 156 13.58 -0.94 3.26
CA THR A 156 12.27 -0.30 3.17
C THR A 156 11.18 -1.34 3.39
N GLY A 157 10.23 -1.08 4.28
CA GLY A 157 9.10 -1.99 4.52
C GLY A 157 8.13 -2.00 3.33
N LEU A 158 7.53 -3.14 3.03
CA LEU A 158 6.50 -3.26 2.01
C LEU A 158 5.22 -3.84 2.59
N MET A 159 4.08 -3.24 2.22
CA MET A 159 2.75 -3.63 2.68
C MET A 159 1.78 -3.69 1.50
N GLU A 160 0.94 -4.73 1.44
CA GLU A 160 -0.27 -4.70 0.64
C GLU A 160 -1.36 -3.94 1.40
N VAL A 161 -2.09 -3.07 0.71
CA VAL A 161 -3.22 -2.33 1.27
C VAL A 161 -4.38 -2.38 0.30
N PHE A 162 -5.61 -2.45 0.82
CA PHE A 162 -6.82 -2.30 0.01
C PHE A 162 -7.51 -0.99 0.39
N PRO A 163 -7.37 0.09 -0.40
CA PRO A 163 -7.85 1.43 -0.05
C PRO A 163 -9.32 1.49 0.34
N THR A 164 -10.18 0.67 -0.28
CA THR A 164 -11.61 0.61 0.08
C THR A 164 -11.84 0.16 1.52
N ALA A 165 -11.02 -0.74 2.06
CA ALA A 165 -11.08 -1.12 3.47
C ALA A 165 -10.66 0.06 4.36
N VAL A 166 -9.57 0.75 4.00
CA VAL A 166 -9.07 1.91 4.75
C VAL A 166 -10.08 3.05 4.77
N TRP A 167 -10.74 3.36 3.64
CA TRP A 167 -11.84 4.33 3.60
C TRP A 167 -12.91 4.00 4.64
N ARG A 168 -13.36 2.73 4.67
CA ARG A 168 -14.40 2.28 5.62
C ARG A 168 -13.92 2.35 7.06
N SER A 169 -12.68 1.96 7.34
CA SER A 169 -12.09 1.99 8.69
C SER A 169 -11.83 3.42 9.18
N CYS A 170 -11.65 4.37 8.26
CA CYS A 170 -11.70 5.80 8.55
C CYS A 170 -13.13 6.34 8.80
N GLY A 171 -14.18 5.52 8.65
CA GLY A 171 -15.58 5.95 8.77
C GLY A 171 -16.09 6.74 7.56
N LEU A 172 -15.46 6.56 6.40
CA LEU A 172 -15.76 7.30 5.18
C LEU A 172 -16.31 6.37 4.09
N ALA A 173 -17.20 6.91 3.26
CA ALA A 173 -17.65 6.20 2.06
C ALA A 173 -16.47 6.06 1.07
N PRO A 174 -16.18 4.84 0.58
CA PRO A 174 -15.19 4.62 -0.48
C PRO A 174 -15.52 5.41 -1.74
N LEU A 175 -14.50 5.77 -2.50
CA LEU A 175 -14.67 6.32 -3.84
C LEU A 175 -15.41 5.31 -4.74
N ALA A 176 -16.32 5.81 -5.57
CA ALA A 176 -16.88 5.01 -6.64
C ALA A 176 -15.78 4.67 -7.68
N GLY A 177 -16.00 3.64 -8.50
CA GLY A 177 -15.02 3.28 -9.53
C GLY A 177 -14.78 4.42 -10.53
N HIS A 178 -13.58 4.44 -11.11
CA HIS A 178 -13.06 5.49 -11.99
C HIS A 178 -14.08 6.05 -13.02
N ALA A 179 -14.91 5.20 -13.63
CA ALA A 179 -15.89 5.61 -14.65
C ALA A 179 -17.05 6.49 -14.12
N LYS A 180 -17.23 6.59 -12.80
CA LYS A 180 -18.37 7.28 -12.16
C LYS A 180 -17.98 8.51 -11.35
N VAL A 181 -16.69 8.77 -11.20
CA VAL A 181 -16.17 9.83 -10.32
C VAL A 181 -15.74 11.02 -11.17
N GLY A 182 -16.34 12.18 -10.92
CA GLY A 182 -15.93 13.44 -11.53
C GLY A 182 -14.89 14.21 -10.70
N PRO A 183 -14.35 15.32 -11.22
CA PRO A 183 -13.39 16.16 -10.50
C PRO A 183 -13.90 16.69 -9.16
N GLN A 184 -15.19 17.03 -9.07
CA GLN A 184 -15.80 17.49 -7.81
C GLN A 184 -15.87 16.36 -6.77
N ASP A 185 -16.24 15.15 -7.18
CA ASP A 185 -16.28 13.99 -6.28
C ASP A 185 -14.89 13.69 -5.68
N LEU A 186 -13.82 13.84 -6.48
CA LEU A 186 -12.44 13.70 -6.01
C LEU A 186 -12.08 14.80 -5.01
N ALA A 187 -12.44 16.05 -5.31
CA ALA A 187 -12.21 17.17 -4.41
C ALA A 187 -12.94 16.98 -3.07
N ASP A 188 -14.20 16.55 -3.10
CA ASP A 188 -15.02 16.31 -1.92
C ASP A 188 -14.51 15.12 -1.11
N ALA A 189 -14.12 14.03 -1.76
CA ALA A 189 -13.51 12.88 -1.10
C ALA A 189 -12.19 13.24 -0.41
N ARG A 190 -11.34 14.02 -1.09
CA ARG A 190 -10.10 14.55 -0.53
C ARG A 190 -10.38 15.41 0.70
N GLN A 191 -11.32 16.35 0.61
CA GLN A 191 -11.68 17.22 1.74
C GLN A 191 -12.22 16.42 2.93
N ARG A 192 -13.07 15.42 2.69
CA ARG A 192 -13.56 14.51 3.73
C ARG A 192 -12.41 13.75 4.41
N LEU A 193 -11.45 13.26 3.63
CA LEU A 193 -10.27 12.56 4.17
C LEU A 193 -9.40 13.50 5.01
N GLN A 194 -9.12 14.70 4.50
CA GLN A 194 -8.38 15.73 5.23
C GLN A 194 -9.05 16.09 6.55
N ALA A 195 -10.35 16.38 6.53
CA ALA A 195 -11.12 16.73 7.71
C ALA A 195 -11.16 15.58 8.73
N ARG A 196 -11.32 14.33 8.25
CA ARG A 196 -11.41 13.15 9.11
C ARG A 196 -10.11 12.86 9.87
N LEU A 197 -8.98 13.10 9.22
CA LEU A 197 -7.66 12.88 9.79
C LEU A 197 -7.11 14.13 10.47
N GLY A 198 -7.56 15.32 10.09
CA GLY A 198 -6.97 16.59 10.53
C GLY A 198 -5.71 16.98 9.76
N ILE A 199 -5.49 16.42 8.56
CA ILE A 199 -4.34 16.74 7.70
C ILE A 199 -4.51 18.13 7.08
N GLN A 200 -3.57 19.03 7.36
CA GLN A 200 -3.61 20.42 6.91
C GLN A 200 -2.73 20.68 5.67
N SER A 201 -1.63 19.93 5.53
CA SER A 201 -0.65 20.14 4.47
C SER A 201 -0.81 19.13 3.35
N VAL A 202 -1.41 19.56 2.24
CA VAL A 202 -1.57 18.75 1.02
C VAL A 202 -1.07 19.54 -0.18
N GLN A 203 -0.01 19.05 -0.80
CA GLN A 203 0.51 19.51 -2.08
C GLN A 203 -0.06 18.63 -3.19
N ILE A 204 -0.63 19.24 -4.22
CA ILE A 204 -1.23 18.53 -5.35
C ILE A 204 -0.42 18.88 -6.60
N HIS A 205 0.32 17.90 -7.10
CA HIS A 205 0.87 17.96 -8.46
C HIS A 205 -0.19 17.45 -9.44
N ARG A 206 -0.76 16.28 -9.12
CA ARG A 206 -1.87 15.68 -9.85
C ARG A 206 -2.84 15.03 -8.86
N CYS A 207 -4.14 15.16 -9.13
CA CYS A 207 -5.18 14.58 -8.28
C CYS A 207 -6.16 13.79 -9.14
N GLN A 208 -5.73 12.62 -9.59
CA GLN A 208 -6.60 11.63 -10.23
C GLN A 208 -7.20 10.67 -9.19
N HIS A 209 -8.15 9.84 -9.63
CA HIS A 209 -8.72 8.79 -8.79
C HIS A 209 -7.62 7.96 -8.12
N ASP A 210 -6.64 7.51 -8.90
CA ASP A 210 -5.61 6.59 -8.44
C ASP A 210 -4.63 7.28 -7.48
N ASP A 211 -4.32 8.58 -7.66
CA ASP A 211 -3.48 9.35 -6.71
C ASP A 211 -4.14 9.44 -5.32
N LEU A 212 -5.47 9.59 -5.28
CA LEU A 212 -6.21 9.61 -4.02
C LEU A 212 -6.31 8.21 -3.39
N GLN A 213 -6.43 7.15 -4.18
CA GLN A 213 -6.33 5.78 -3.66
C GLN A 213 -4.92 5.49 -3.11
N ALA A 214 -3.87 5.97 -3.78
CA ALA A 214 -2.49 5.83 -3.34
C ALA A 214 -2.24 6.53 -1.98
N TRP A 215 -2.81 7.73 -1.76
CA TRP A 215 -2.78 8.36 -0.45
C TRP A 215 -3.44 7.47 0.60
N VAL A 216 -4.65 7.00 0.33
CA VAL A 216 -5.38 6.14 1.26
C VAL A 216 -4.61 4.85 1.55
N ALA A 217 -3.93 4.29 0.54
CA ALA A 217 -3.06 3.13 0.68
C ALA A 217 -1.89 3.39 1.64
N ALA A 218 -1.34 4.61 1.69
CA ALA A 218 -0.21 4.95 2.56
C ALA A 218 -0.57 5.04 4.06
N LEU A 219 -1.85 5.20 4.41
CA LEU A 219 -2.26 5.50 5.78
C LEU A 219 -1.92 4.38 6.80
N PRO A 220 -2.16 3.08 6.53
CA PRO A 220 -1.78 2.00 7.44
C PRO A 220 -0.27 1.95 7.72
N ALA A 221 0.55 2.14 6.68
CA ALA A 221 2.00 2.17 6.82
C ALA A 221 2.48 3.35 7.68
N MET A 222 1.88 4.54 7.48
CA MET A 222 2.18 5.70 8.32
C MET A 222 1.78 5.47 9.78
N GLY A 223 0.61 4.88 10.03
CA GLY A 223 0.17 4.50 11.38
C GLY A 223 1.10 3.48 12.05
N LEU A 224 1.57 2.48 11.29
CA LEU A 224 2.52 1.48 11.76
C LEU A 224 3.86 2.12 12.14
N LEU A 225 4.45 2.91 11.23
CA LEU A 225 5.76 3.53 11.43
C LEU A 225 5.74 4.60 12.54
N ALA A 226 4.66 5.35 12.69
CA ALA A 226 4.51 6.32 13.78
C ALA A 226 4.63 5.65 15.16
N ARG A 227 3.94 4.52 15.34
CA ARG A 227 4.05 3.69 16.56
C ARG A 227 5.48 3.17 16.76
N MET A 228 6.13 2.74 15.67
CA MET A 228 7.51 2.23 15.69
C MET A 228 8.54 3.30 16.04
N GLY A 229 8.31 4.53 15.60
CA GLY A 229 9.11 5.70 15.95
C GLY A 229 8.90 6.20 17.38
N GLN A 230 8.11 5.47 18.21
CA GLN A 230 7.69 5.88 19.55
C GLN A 230 6.94 7.21 19.57
N LEU A 231 6.34 7.60 18.46
CA LEU A 231 5.44 8.74 18.40
C LEU A 231 4.03 8.29 18.83
N ALA A 232 3.17 9.22 19.25
CA ALA A 232 1.77 8.90 19.55
C ALA A 232 1.10 8.19 18.36
N PRO A 233 0.25 7.17 18.53
CA PRO A 233 -0.26 6.44 17.38
C PRO A 233 -1.17 7.33 16.51
N LEU A 234 -0.88 7.42 15.21
CA LEU A 234 -1.78 7.96 14.18
C LEU A 234 -3.01 7.06 13.91
N GLY A 235 -3.31 6.15 14.82
CA GLY A 235 -4.14 4.98 14.62
C GLY A 235 -3.33 3.69 14.67
N GLN A 236 -4.02 2.57 14.61
CA GLN A 236 -3.45 1.24 14.69
C GLN A 236 -3.52 0.56 13.32
N ALA A 237 -2.35 0.26 12.75
CA ALA A 237 -2.28 -0.62 11.59
C ALA A 237 -2.76 -2.03 11.99
N ARG A 238 -3.68 -2.58 11.19
CA ARG A 238 -4.25 -3.91 11.38
C ARG A 238 -3.99 -4.77 10.16
N ALA A 239 -3.38 -5.92 10.39
CA ALA A 239 -3.18 -6.94 9.37
C ALA A 239 -4.40 -7.86 9.27
N TRP A 240 -4.84 -8.16 8.05
CA TRP A 240 -5.90 -9.12 7.76
C TRP A 240 -5.33 -10.30 6.97
N GLY A 241 -5.67 -11.53 7.35
CA GLY A 241 -5.20 -12.75 6.69
C GLY A 241 -4.09 -13.45 7.46
N GLU A 242 -3.14 -14.02 6.73
CA GLU A 242 -1.99 -14.78 7.26
C GLU A 242 -0.68 -14.20 6.72
N PRO A 243 0.46 -14.39 7.41
CA PRO A 243 1.76 -14.04 6.88
C PRO A 243 2.01 -14.70 5.52
N ALA A 244 2.63 -13.95 4.62
CA ALA A 244 3.14 -14.50 3.37
C ALA A 244 4.25 -15.50 3.65
N ARG A 245 4.33 -16.53 2.83
CA ARG A 245 5.38 -17.56 2.92
C ARG A 245 5.76 -18.04 1.53
N ASP A 246 6.99 -18.52 1.42
CA ASP A 246 7.42 -19.21 0.22
C ASP A 246 6.81 -20.61 0.15
N SER A 247 6.49 -21.04 -1.06
CA SER A 247 6.06 -22.40 -1.37
C SER A 247 6.63 -22.82 -2.72
N ASP A 248 6.80 -24.11 -2.92
CA ASP A 248 7.05 -24.66 -4.25
C ASP A 248 5.71 -24.98 -4.94
N TRP A 249 5.59 -24.58 -6.20
CA TRP A 249 4.47 -24.92 -7.06
C TRP A 249 4.97 -25.26 -8.46
N GLU A 250 4.74 -26.50 -8.89
CA GLU A 250 5.18 -26.99 -10.21
C GLU A 250 6.69 -26.74 -10.46
N GLY A 251 7.52 -26.90 -9.43
CA GLY A 251 8.97 -26.70 -9.51
C GLY A 251 9.42 -25.24 -9.53
N ARG A 252 8.55 -24.29 -9.19
CA ARG A 252 8.87 -22.87 -9.05
C ARG A 252 8.61 -22.40 -7.62
N ARG A 253 9.54 -21.62 -7.08
CA ARG A 253 9.31 -20.86 -5.85
C ARG A 253 8.25 -19.79 -6.13
N ILE A 254 7.23 -19.76 -5.29
CA ILE A 254 6.16 -18.78 -5.31
C ILE A 254 5.95 -18.23 -3.90
N ARG A 255 5.35 -17.04 -3.83
CA ARG A 255 4.85 -16.51 -2.57
C ARG A 255 3.35 -16.73 -2.46
N ILE A 256 2.94 -17.29 -1.33
CA ILE A 256 1.54 -17.61 -1.01
C ILE A 256 1.08 -16.91 0.26
N GLU A 257 -0.20 -16.57 0.27
CA GLU A 257 -0.86 -15.78 1.32
C GLU A 257 -0.12 -14.45 1.59
N GLY A 258 -0.60 -13.70 2.56
CA GLY A 258 -0.07 -12.37 2.84
C GLY A 258 -1.13 -11.48 3.42
N PHE A 259 -0.68 -10.58 4.27
CA PHE A 259 -1.56 -9.61 4.89
C PHE A 259 -2.01 -8.56 3.89
N ILE A 260 -3.29 -8.17 4.00
CA ILE A 260 -3.72 -6.84 3.56
C ILE A 260 -3.84 -5.99 4.82
N TRP A 261 -3.17 -4.84 4.80
CA TRP A 261 -3.12 -3.93 5.91
C TRP A 261 -4.22 -2.87 5.82
N ASP A 262 -4.73 -2.51 6.98
CA ASP A 262 -5.81 -1.54 7.19
C ASP A 262 -5.44 -0.59 8.34
N LEU A 263 -6.15 0.53 8.47
CA LEU A 263 -5.94 1.51 9.54
C LEU A 263 -7.18 1.62 10.42
N LEU A 264 -7.02 1.35 11.71
CA LEU A 264 -8.01 1.65 12.73
C LEU A 264 -7.70 2.98 13.40
N LEU A 265 -8.57 3.97 13.22
CA LEU A 265 -8.53 5.19 14.03
C LEU A 265 -9.15 4.88 15.40
N ASP A 266 -8.46 5.25 16.49
CA ASP A 266 -8.84 4.94 17.87
C ASP A 266 -10.34 5.24 18.13
N GLN A 267 -11.07 4.29 18.74
CA GLN A 267 -12.54 4.28 18.86
C GLN A 267 -13.11 5.31 19.87
N ARG A 268 -12.56 6.53 19.93
CA ARG A 268 -13.13 7.60 20.76
C ARG A 268 -14.25 8.40 20.09
N LEU A 269 -14.76 7.94 18.95
CA LEU A 269 -15.90 8.56 18.26
C LEU A 269 -16.80 7.46 17.66
N ALA A 270 -17.60 6.83 18.52
CA ALA A 270 -18.89 6.23 18.20
C ALA A 270 -19.92 6.79 19.18
#